data_AF-A0A2S0JG69-F1
#
_entry.id   AF-A0A2S0JG69-F1
#
_cell.length_a   1.000
_cell.length_b   1.000
_cell.length_c   1.000
_cell.angle_alpha   90.00
_cell.angle_beta   90.00
_cell.angle_gamma   90.00
#
_symmetry.space_group_name_H-M   'P 1'
#
loop_
_entity.id
_entity.type
_entity.pdbx_description
1 polymer ?
#
loop_
_entity_poly.entity_id
_entity_poly.type
_entity_poly.pdbx_seq_one_letter_code
_entity_poly.pdbx_strand_id
1 'polypeptide(L)'
;MKNTPNYNLNKPDGNDYAKIESLNENADIIDTELKRISKAIGNGSAGNDILSRLNELENQVGNLPNLETTQKANLVAAINEVRKSAINAWQKGVYNDTNITNLGKKTVSRTFNLLAEEWTSSVNVENFYILIPVVNFSGIIKVTYATSGAYSAVSGGTEVIHNIAKYEGDLGYYSKTILSISPSFARDYFIGNIDYNATGISLPLYKAPAARNPITVKVEMIGTYDTLFADMKNTTSGCLDTGSPTAHGYPWTPQSSQIPSYAQIASWNERAHYIAVDRDGSDPDTETSQFFVTNHPNAGGGWWYIENRWLGWVGNSQMQVAYGYNHTDFKVRYRYSTDPWQPWSPSLQQTFQSVSEGKADNRAALAQKGVSIPQDPTFAQISQGIMQVKTGRLDSIAVTIPGIPPNGVVSVVVAVDFYPWHAMMNLDGVVLRNGVITGNNWANRFSVYNIRVVFDSGTLWKVYFDIRGGLQGTGEQTNTIFLAPKMD
;
A
#
# COMPACT_ATOMS: atom_id res chain seq x y z
N MET A 1 26.06 10.06 -91.34
CA MET A 1 25.51 9.28 -90.20
C MET A 1 24.14 9.81 -89.84
N LYS A 2 23.17 8.91 -89.60
CA LYS A 2 21.83 9.22 -89.09
C LYS A 2 21.66 8.60 -87.71
N ASN A 3 20.77 9.15 -86.88
CA ASN A 3 20.51 8.57 -85.56
C ASN A 3 19.25 7.68 -85.57
N THR A 4 19.26 6.63 -84.75
CA THR A 4 18.06 5.80 -84.54
C THR A 4 17.02 6.54 -83.69
N PRO A 5 15.71 6.34 -83.91
CA PRO A 5 14.68 7.16 -83.26
C PRO A 5 14.50 6.91 -81.75
N ASN A 6 14.76 5.69 -81.26
CA ASN A 6 14.43 5.33 -79.87
C ASN A 6 15.54 5.69 -78.88
N TYR A 7 16.79 5.46 -79.25
CA TYR A 7 17.95 5.63 -78.37
C TYR A 7 18.98 6.60 -78.95
N ASN A 8 18.64 7.30 -80.04
CA ASN A 8 19.49 8.27 -80.72
C ASN A 8 20.87 7.72 -81.15
N LEU A 9 20.99 6.41 -81.35
CA LEU A 9 22.25 5.74 -81.70
C LEU A 9 22.73 6.13 -83.10
N ASN A 10 24.02 6.43 -83.25
CA ASN A 10 24.70 6.73 -84.50
C ASN A 10 24.66 5.53 -85.46
N LYS A 11 23.97 5.64 -86.59
CA LYS A 11 23.90 4.61 -87.63
C LYS A 11 24.56 5.13 -88.92
N PRO A 12 25.67 4.53 -89.38
CA PRO A 12 26.27 4.89 -90.67
C PRO A 12 25.34 4.49 -91.83
N ASP A 13 25.26 5.35 -92.84
CA ASP A 13 24.64 5.03 -94.13
C ASP A 13 25.68 4.38 -95.07
N GLY A 14 25.24 3.76 -96.18
CA GLY A 14 26.09 2.91 -97.03
C GLY A 14 27.34 3.57 -97.63
N ASN A 15 27.42 4.91 -97.64
CA ASN A 15 28.56 5.68 -98.12
C ASN A 15 29.35 6.37 -96.99
N ASP A 16 28.98 6.17 -95.72
CA ASP A 16 29.69 6.72 -94.56
C ASP A 16 30.81 5.76 -94.12
N TYR A 17 32.03 6.28 -93.95
CA TYR A 17 33.07 5.55 -93.25
C TYR A 17 32.70 5.43 -91.77
N ALA A 18 32.70 4.20 -91.23
CA ALA A 18 32.38 3.96 -89.84
C ALA A 18 33.40 4.66 -88.93
N LYS A 19 32.93 5.67 -88.19
CA LYS A 19 33.72 6.31 -87.14
C LYS A 19 33.65 5.43 -85.90
N ILE A 20 34.81 4.93 -85.46
CA ILE A 20 34.91 4.05 -84.29
C ILE A 20 34.36 4.76 -83.06
N GLU A 21 34.57 6.08 -82.94
CA GLU A 21 34.07 6.88 -81.83
C GLU A 21 32.54 6.81 -81.72
N SER A 22 31.83 6.91 -82.85
CA SER A 22 30.37 6.87 -82.88
C SER A 22 29.78 5.50 -82.54
N LEU A 23 30.52 4.43 -82.81
CA LEU A 23 30.12 3.07 -82.40
C LEU A 23 30.37 2.85 -80.91
N ASN A 24 31.45 3.42 -80.35
CA ASN A 24 31.70 3.38 -78.91
C ASN A 24 30.61 4.13 -78.15
N GLU A 25 30.20 5.32 -78.61
CA GLU A 25 29.07 6.05 -78.03
C GLU A 25 27.78 5.23 -78.02
N ASN A 26 27.49 4.48 -79.08
CA ASN A 26 26.32 3.61 -79.12
C ASN A 26 26.41 2.46 -78.12
N ALA A 27 27.58 1.85 -78.00
CA ALA A 27 27.80 0.77 -77.05
C ALA A 27 27.59 1.27 -75.62
N ASP A 28 28.07 2.46 -75.29
CA ASP A 28 27.87 3.10 -73.99
C ASP A 28 26.38 3.36 -73.69
N ILE A 29 25.62 3.82 -74.68
CA ILE A 29 24.17 4.03 -74.55
C ILE A 29 23.42 2.71 -74.37
N ILE A 30 23.73 1.69 -75.19
CA ILE A 30 23.10 0.38 -75.11
C ILE A 30 23.42 -0.28 -73.76
N ASP A 31 24.67 -0.24 -73.31
CA ASP A 31 25.08 -0.77 -72.01
C ASP A 31 24.32 -0.05 -70.88
N THR A 32 24.19 1.28 -70.96
CA THR A 32 23.42 2.07 -69.99
C THR A 32 21.95 1.66 -69.94
N GLU A 33 21.28 1.50 -71.10
CA GLU A 33 19.87 1.11 -71.14
C GLU A 33 19.66 -0.36 -70.75
N LEU A 34 20.54 -1.28 -71.16
CA LEU A 34 20.50 -2.67 -70.70
C LEU A 34 20.69 -2.76 -69.18
N LYS A 35 21.57 -1.94 -68.61
CA LYS A 35 21.75 -1.82 -67.16
C LYS A 35 20.50 -1.25 -66.48
N ARG A 36 19.83 -0.27 -67.10
CA ARG A 36 18.56 0.29 -66.60
C ARG A 36 17.43 -0.73 -66.63
N ILE A 37 17.29 -1.47 -67.72
CA ILE A 37 16.29 -2.55 -67.88
C ILE A 37 16.58 -3.68 -66.89
N SER A 38 17.83 -4.10 -66.74
CA SER A 38 18.25 -5.10 -65.75
C SER A 38 17.87 -4.68 -64.32
N LYS A 39 18.06 -3.38 -63.98
CA LYS A 39 17.65 -2.80 -62.70
C LYS A 39 16.12 -2.73 -62.53
N ALA A 40 15.38 -2.48 -63.60
CA ALA A 40 13.92 -2.34 -63.57
C ALA A 40 13.18 -3.69 -63.54
N ILE A 41 13.66 -4.68 -64.32
CA ILE A 41 13.09 -6.04 -64.39
C ILE A 41 13.57 -6.88 -63.19
N GLY A 42 14.67 -6.49 -62.54
CA GLY A 42 15.15 -7.15 -61.35
C GLY A 42 15.93 -8.42 -61.65
N ASN A 43 16.88 -8.36 -62.60
CA ASN A 43 17.98 -9.32 -62.61
C ASN A 43 18.96 -8.94 -61.50
N GLY A 44 18.58 -9.33 -60.28
CA GLY A 44 19.20 -8.92 -59.03
C GLY A 44 18.18 -8.27 -58.10
N SER A 45 18.27 -8.64 -56.82
CA SER A 45 17.59 -8.07 -55.63
C SER A 45 16.06 -7.92 -55.65
N ALA A 46 15.40 -7.45 -56.70
CA ALA A 46 13.95 -7.17 -56.72
C ALA A 46 13.07 -8.42 -56.93
N GLY A 47 13.48 -9.38 -57.78
CA GLY A 47 12.79 -10.69 -57.84
C GLY A 47 13.00 -11.50 -56.56
N ASN A 48 14.21 -11.42 -56.00
CA ASN A 48 14.50 -11.95 -54.67
C ASN A 48 13.71 -11.22 -53.58
N ASP A 49 13.42 -9.93 -53.73
CA ASP A 49 12.56 -9.16 -52.82
C ASP A 49 11.12 -9.65 -52.86
N ILE A 50 10.55 -9.95 -54.04
CA ILE A 50 9.20 -10.53 -54.12
C ILE A 50 9.15 -11.90 -53.47
N LEU A 51 10.10 -12.79 -53.77
CA LEU A 51 10.15 -14.12 -53.17
C LEU A 51 10.43 -14.06 -51.65
N SER A 52 11.32 -13.16 -51.22
CA SER A 52 11.57 -12.89 -49.79
C SER A 52 10.31 -12.42 -49.11
N ARG A 53 9.60 -11.45 -49.69
CA ARG A 53 8.34 -10.93 -49.14
C ARG A 53 7.22 -11.96 -49.13
N LEU A 54 7.17 -12.88 -50.09
CA LEU A 54 6.23 -14.01 -50.07
C LEU A 54 6.58 -15.02 -48.97
N ASN A 55 7.85 -15.38 -48.82
CA ASN A 55 8.31 -16.28 -47.76
C ASN A 55 8.16 -15.63 -46.37
N GLU A 56 8.40 -14.33 -46.26
CA GLU A 56 8.15 -13.56 -45.04
C GLU A 56 6.65 -13.55 -44.72
N LEU A 57 5.78 -13.37 -45.71
CA LEU A 57 4.33 -13.44 -45.51
C LEU A 57 3.89 -14.84 -45.07
N GLU A 58 4.42 -15.90 -45.68
CA GLU A 58 4.15 -17.29 -45.29
C GLU A 58 4.62 -17.57 -43.85
N ASN A 59 5.82 -17.10 -43.48
CA ASN A 59 6.33 -17.19 -42.11
C ASN A 59 5.51 -16.38 -41.10
N GLN A 60 5.01 -15.19 -41.49
CA GLN A 60 4.18 -14.34 -40.63
C GLN A 60 2.77 -14.91 -40.42
N VAL A 61 2.18 -15.52 -41.45
CA VAL A 61 0.82 -16.08 -41.40
C VAL A 61 0.81 -17.51 -40.85
N GLY A 62 1.88 -18.28 -41.05
CA GLY A 62 2.01 -19.67 -40.62
C GLY A 62 1.28 -20.68 -41.51
N ASN A 63 1.55 -21.97 -41.28
CA ASN A 63 0.97 -23.08 -42.05
C ASN A 63 -0.44 -23.46 -41.56
N LEU A 64 -1.40 -23.52 -42.48
CA LEU A 64 -2.78 -23.92 -42.18
C LEU A 64 -2.92 -25.32 -41.55
N PRO A 65 -2.13 -26.35 -41.94
CA PRO A 65 -2.12 -27.64 -41.25
C PRO A 65 -1.78 -27.56 -39.75
N ASN A 66 -0.94 -26.60 -39.36
CA ASN A 66 -0.50 -26.41 -37.97
C ASN A 66 -1.54 -25.67 -37.12
N LEU A 67 -2.60 -25.13 -37.72
CA LEU A 67 -3.67 -24.46 -37.00
C LEU A 67 -4.62 -25.52 -36.38
N GLU A 68 -4.84 -25.47 -35.08
CA GLU A 68 -5.76 -26.36 -34.35
C GLU A 68 -7.23 -25.90 -34.53
N THR A 69 -7.77 -26.10 -35.74
CA THR A 69 -9.18 -25.83 -36.09
C THR A 69 -9.79 -27.03 -36.83
N THR A 70 -11.12 -27.16 -36.81
CA THR A 70 -11.85 -28.19 -37.57
C THR A 70 -12.01 -27.83 -39.05
N GLN A 71 -11.91 -26.55 -39.42
CA GLN A 71 -12.01 -26.05 -40.79
C GLN A 71 -10.67 -25.53 -41.36
N LYS A 72 -9.85 -26.44 -41.89
CA LYS A 72 -8.54 -26.12 -42.50
C LYS A 72 -8.57 -25.91 -44.02
N ALA A 73 -9.73 -25.58 -44.59
CA ALA A 73 -9.88 -25.43 -46.04
C ALA A 73 -9.28 -24.12 -46.58
N ASN A 74 -9.40 -23.02 -45.82
CA ASN A 74 -8.75 -21.74 -46.11
C ASN A 74 -8.66 -20.89 -44.83
N LEU A 75 -7.83 -19.84 -44.85
CA LEU A 75 -7.61 -18.94 -43.69
C LEU A 75 -8.91 -18.29 -43.19
N VAL A 76 -9.83 -17.92 -44.09
CA VAL A 76 -11.09 -17.26 -43.72
C VAL A 76 -12.00 -18.21 -42.93
N ALA A 77 -12.09 -19.47 -43.35
CA ALA A 77 -12.85 -20.50 -42.64
C ALA A 77 -12.30 -20.74 -41.22
N ALA A 78 -10.98 -20.86 -41.11
CA ALA A 78 -10.32 -21.07 -39.82
C ALA A 78 -10.43 -19.85 -38.89
N ILE A 79 -10.28 -18.63 -39.42
CA ILE A 79 -10.50 -17.38 -38.68
C ILE A 79 -11.96 -17.28 -38.22
N ASN A 80 -12.93 -17.64 -39.05
CA ASN A 80 -14.34 -17.61 -38.69
C ASN A 80 -14.67 -18.62 -37.57
N GLU A 81 -14.03 -19.78 -37.56
CA GLU A 81 -14.15 -20.76 -36.48
C GLU A 81 -13.55 -20.23 -35.17
N VAL A 82 -12.33 -19.70 -35.20
CA VAL A 82 -11.69 -19.09 -34.01
C VAL A 82 -12.50 -17.91 -33.51
N ARG A 83 -13.00 -17.03 -34.40
CA ARG A 83 -13.87 -15.90 -34.04
C ARG A 83 -15.16 -16.39 -33.39
N LYS A 84 -15.79 -17.42 -33.92
CA LYS A 84 -17.02 -18.00 -33.33
C LYS A 84 -16.73 -18.58 -31.94
N SER A 85 -15.64 -19.34 -31.80
CA SER A 85 -15.20 -19.88 -30.51
C SER A 85 -14.81 -18.79 -29.52
N ALA A 86 -14.13 -17.73 -29.96
CA ALA A 86 -13.74 -16.59 -29.14
C ALA A 86 -14.95 -15.74 -28.72
N ILE A 87 -15.91 -15.49 -29.60
CA ILE A 87 -17.20 -14.84 -29.26
C ILE A 87 -17.94 -15.71 -28.22
N ASN A 88 -17.99 -17.01 -28.44
CA ASN A 88 -18.60 -17.96 -27.50
C ASN A 88 -17.80 -18.13 -26.19
N ALA A 89 -16.51 -17.81 -26.16
CA ALA A 89 -15.65 -17.95 -24.97
C ALA A 89 -15.51 -16.65 -24.18
N TRP A 90 -15.52 -15.49 -24.85
CA TRP A 90 -15.69 -14.17 -24.23
C TRP A 90 -17.10 -14.02 -23.64
N GLN A 91 -18.05 -14.82 -24.13
CA GLN A 91 -19.20 -15.25 -23.35
C GLN A 91 -18.80 -16.38 -22.39
N LYS A 92 -18.24 -16.05 -21.22
CA LYS A 92 -18.19 -17.00 -20.10
C LYS A 92 -19.65 -17.38 -19.77
N GLY A 93 -20.19 -18.43 -20.41
CA GLY A 93 -21.64 -18.59 -20.60
C GLY A 93 -22.05 -19.06 -21.99
N VAL A 94 -21.80 -20.34 -22.30
CA VAL A 94 -22.64 -21.04 -23.28
C VAL A 94 -24.09 -20.96 -22.74
N TYR A 95 -25.02 -20.50 -23.58
CA TYR A 95 -26.41 -20.08 -23.29
C TYR A 95 -26.55 -18.65 -22.73
N ASN A 96 -26.66 -17.69 -23.65
CA ASN A 96 -27.21 -16.36 -23.37
C ASN A 96 -28.74 -16.42 -23.52
N ASP A 97 -29.42 -17.17 -22.65
CA ASP A 97 -30.80 -16.79 -22.34
C ASP A 97 -30.68 -15.45 -21.62
N THR A 98 -31.37 -14.41 -22.08
CA THR A 98 -31.26 -13.04 -21.55
C THR A 98 -31.44 -12.94 -20.04
N ASN A 99 -31.99 -14.00 -19.44
CA ASN A 99 -32.30 -14.08 -18.03
C ASN A 99 -31.35 -14.96 -17.19
N ILE A 100 -30.35 -15.65 -17.76
CA ILE A 100 -29.37 -16.47 -17.01
C ILE A 100 -27.94 -16.01 -17.28
N THR A 101 -27.13 -15.85 -16.25
CA THR A 101 -25.70 -15.51 -16.38
C THR A 101 -24.84 -16.57 -15.71
N ASN A 102 -23.97 -17.20 -16.51
CA ASN A 102 -22.94 -18.11 -16.02
C ASN A 102 -21.76 -17.29 -15.48
N LEU A 103 -21.54 -17.30 -14.18
CA LEU A 103 -20.43 -16.57 -13.55
C LEU A 103 -19.20 -17.49 -13.34
N GLY A 104 -19.39 -18.80 -13.48
CA GLY A 104 -18.39 -19.85 -13.42
C GLY A 104 -19.02 -21.22 -13.17
N LYS A 105 -18.20 -22.28 -13.10
CA LYS A 105 -18.69 -23.66 -12.82
C LYS A 105 -19.52 -23.76 -11.54
N LYS A 106 -19.21 -22.91 -10.56
CA LYS A 106 -19.72 -22.92 -9.19
C LYS A 106 -20.57 -21.70 -8.84
N THR A 107 -20.85 -20.84 -9.82
CA THR A 107 -21.61 -19.62 -9.63
C THR A 107 -22.52 -19.34 -10.81
N VAL A 108 -23.81 -19.16 -10.55
CA VAL A 108 -24.82 -18.87 -11.57
C VAL A 108 -25.83 -17.87 -11.02
N SER A 109 -26.40 -17.05 -11.90
CA SER A 109 -27.57 -16.24 -11.56
C SER A 109 -28.66 -16.35 -12.61
N ARG A 110 -29.92 -16.25 -12.20
CA ARG A 110 -31.08 -16.20 -13.09
C ARG A 110 -32.13 -15.21 -12.59
N THR A 111 -32.79 -14.53 -13.52
CA THR A 111 -33.89 -13.59 -13.24
C THR A 111 -35.22 -14.20 -13.69
N PHE A 112 -36.21 -14.11 -12.83
CA PHE A 112 -37.59 -14.50 -13.06
C PHE A 112 -38.45 -13.25 -13.02
N ASN A 113 -39.43 -13.15 -13.92
CA ASN A 113 -40.41 -12.07 -13.92
C ASN A 113 -41.78 -12.69 -13.78
N LEU A 114 -42.52 -12.22 -12.79
CA LEU A 114 -43.91 -12.56 -12.55
C LEU A 114 -44.76 -11.31 -12.83
N LEU A 115 -45.62 -11.41 -13.82
CA LEU A 115 -46.56 -10.36 -14.16
C LEU A 115 -47.71 -10.31 -13.15
N ALA A 116 -48.38 -9.16 -13.06
CA ALA A 116 -49.47 -8.98 -12.12
C ALA A 116 -50.64 -9.94 -12.37
N GLU A 117 -50.86 -10.30 -13.63
CA GLU A 117 -51.94 -11.15 -14.11
C GLU A 117 -51.70 -12.64 -13.83
N GLU A 118 -50.46 -13.03 -13.51
CA GLU A 118 -50.09 -14.40 -13.12
C GLU A 118 -50.43 -14.70 -11.65
N TRP A 119 -50.78 -13.67 -10.88
CA TRP A 119 -51.44 -13.82 -9.59
C TRP A 119 -52.91 -14.20 -9.82
N THR A 120 -53.24 -15.45 -9.50
CA THR A 120 -54.55 -16.06 -9.73
C THR A 120 -55.63 -15.57 -8.76
N SER A 121 -55.25 -15.07 -7.58
CA SER A 121 -56.19 -14.69 -6.52
C SER A 121 -56.05 -13.22 -6.08
N SER A 122 -57.20 -12.63 -5.69
CA SER A 122 -57.28 -11.31 -5.04
C SER A 122 -57.78 -11.37 -3.61
N VAL A 123 -58.13 -12.56 -3.15
CA VAL A 123 -58.80 -12.76 -1.86
C VAL A 123 -58.04 -13.75 -0.98
N ASN A 124 -57.19 -14.59 -1.56
CA ASN A 124 -56.39 -15.55 -0.84
C ASN A 124 -54.92 -15.17 -0.85
N VAL A 125 -54.17 -15.70 0.11
CA VAL A 125 -52.72 -15.72 0.04
C VAL A 125 -52.31 -16.58 -1.15
N GLU A 126 -51.31 -16.14 -1.92
CA GLU A 126 -50.72 -16.92 -3.01
C GLU A 126 -49.27 -17.22 -2.72
N ASN A 127 -48.78 -18.37 -3.21
CA ASN A 127 -47.39 -18.78 -3.12
C ASN A 127 -46.75 -18.74 -4.50
N PHE A 128 -45.88 -17.75 -4.73
CA PHE A 128 -44.95 -17.79 -5.85
C PHE A 128 -43.72 -18.60 -5.43
N TYR A 129 -43.42 -19.68 -6.16
CA TYR A 129 -42.28 -20.53 -5.87
C TYR A 129 -41.32 -20.56 -7.06
N ILE A 130 -40.04 -20.67 -6.74
CA ILE A 130 -38.97 -21.00 -7.70
C ILE A 130 -38.41 -22.35 -7.29
N LEU A 131 -38.55 -23.36 -8.15
CA LEU A 131 -38.08 -24.72 -7.93
C LEU A 131 -36.78 -24.97 -8.70
N ILE A 132 -35.67 -25.03 -7.96
CA ILE A 132 -34.34 -25.33 -8.48
C ILE A 132 -34.13 -26.83 -8.35
N PRO A 133 -33.99 -27.60 -9.46
CA PRO A 133 -33.94 -29.06 -9.45
C PRO A 133 -32.57 -29.61 -9.01
N VAL A 134 -32.09 -29.17 -7.83
CA VAL A 134 -30.81 -29.58 -7.25
C VAL A 134 -31.02 -30.37 -5.97
N VAL A 135 -30.79 -31.68 -6.05
CA VAL A 135 -31.05 -32.62 -4.94
C VAL A 135 -29.89 -32.75 -3.97
N ASN A 136 -28.72 -32.15 -4.26
CA ASN A 136 -27.57 -32.09 -3.37
C ASN A 136 -26.89 -30.74 -3.54
N PHE A 137 -27.20 -29.80 -2.65
CA PHE A 137 -26.63 -28.45 -2.67
C PHE A 137 -26.13 -28.06 -1.29
N SER A 138 -24.90 -27.57 -1.26
CA SER A 138 -24.29 -26.90 -0.11
C SER A 138 -23.65 -25.62 -0.64
N GLY A 139 -24.02 -24.50 -0.04
CA GLY A 139 -23.61 -23.19 -0.50
C GLY A 139 -24.58 -22.08 -0.11
N ILE A 140 -24.50 -20.99 -0.87
CA ILE A 140 -25.23 -19.76 -0.63
C ILE A 140 -26.20 -19.55 -1.79
N ILE A 141 -27.45 -19.24 -1.47
CA ILE A 141 -28.45 -18.73 -2.41
C ILE A 141 -28.80 -17.31 -1.98
N LYS A 142 -28.39 -16.32 -2.78
CA LYS A 142 -28.85 -14.94 -2.62
C LYS A 142 -30.07 -14.73 -3.51
N VAL A 143 -31.14 -14.17 -2.95
CA VAL A 143 -32.37 -13.86 -3.67
C VAL A 143 -32.67 -12.38 -3.50
N THR A 144 -32.84 -11.68 -4.61
CA THR A 144 -33.26 -10.29 -4.66
C THR A 144 -34.64 -10.23 -5.27
N TYR A 145 -35.61 -9.72 -4.51
CA TYR A 145 -36.96 -9.48 -4.99
C TYR A 145 -37.16 -7.97 -5.16
N ALA A 146 -37.75 -7.59 -6.28
CA ALA A 146 -38.14 -6.22 -6.55
C ALA A 146 -39.58 -6.20 -7.06
N THR A 147 -40.36 -5.25 -6.57
CA THR A 147 -41.75 -5.04 -7.00
C THR A 147 -41.96 -3.59 -7.41
N SER A 148 -42.74 -3.38 -8.47
CA SER A 148 -43.14 -2.05 -8.92
C SER A 148 -44.58 -1.75 -8.48
N GLY A 149 -44.85 -0.54 -7.98
CA GLY A 149 -46.15 -0.13 -7.48
C GLY A 149 -47.22 0.15 -8.55
N ALA A 150 -47.34 -0.73 -9.54
CA ALA A 150 -48.27 -0.56 -10.66
C ALA A 150 -49.75 -0.75 -10.25
N TYR A 151 -50.03 -1.64 -9.29
CA TYR A 151 -51.40 -2.02 -8.90
C TYR A 151 -51.72 -1.77 -7.42
N SER A 152 -50.70 -1.66 -6.57
CA SER A 152 -50.81 -1.13 -5.21
C SER A 152 -49.70 -0.12 -4.98
N ALA A 153 -49.85 0.76 -3.98
CA ALA A 153 -48.82 1.74 -3.59
C ALA A 153 -47.55 1.10 -2.98
N VAL A 154 -47.25 -0.17 -3.31
CA VAL A 154 -46.07 -0.89 -2.88
C VAL A 154 -45.05 -0.91 -4.00
N SER A 155 -44.10 -0.01 -3.88
CA SER A 155 -42.80 -0.11 -4.52
C SER A 155 -41.76 -0.55 -3.48
N GLY A 156 -40.80 -1.36 -3.88
CA GLY A 156 -39.68 -1.72 -3.01
C GLY A 156 -39.11 -3.09 -3.33
N GLY A 157 -38.46 -3.68 -2.35
CA GLY A 157 -37.80 -4.97 -2.53
C GLY A 157 -37.17 -5.48 -1.25
N THR A 158 -36.52 -6.63 -1.40
CA THR A 158 -35.77 -7.28 -0.33
C THR A 158 -34.62 -8.09 -0.90
N GLU A 159 -33.52 -8.14 -0.16
CA GLU A 159 -32.41 -9.03 -0.42
C GLU A 159 -32.29 -10.04 0.73
N VAL A 160 -32.22 -11.31 0.37
CA VAL A 160 -32.19 -12.43 1.31
C VAL A 160 -31.04 -13.35 0.94
N ILE A 161 -30.33 -13.83 1.96
CA ILE A 161 -29.33 -14.87 1.85
C ILE A 161 -29.86 -16.11 2.54
N HIS A 162 -29.88 -17.23 1.81
CA HIS A 162 -30.05 -18.56 2.36
C HIS A 162 -28.70 -19.28 2.36
N ASN A 163 -28.24 -19.68 3.53
CA ASN A 163 -27.05 -20.51 3.68
C ASN A 163 -27.50 -21.94 3.96
N ILE A 164 -27.04 -22.86 3.13
CA ILE A 164 -27.49 -24.25 3.10
C ILE A 164 -26.24 -25.12 3.20
N ALA A 165 -26.20 -26.02 4.18
CA ALA A 165 -25.21 -27.09 4.20
C ALA A 165 -25.91 -28.44 4.33
N LYS A 166 -25.55 -29.35 3.44
CA LYS A 166 -26.07 -30.70 3.40
C LYS A 166 -25.05 -31.67 4.01
N TYR A 167 -25.55 -32.62 4.78
CA TYR A 167 -24.76 -33.71 5.35
C TYR A 167 -25.51 -35.02 5.12
N GLU A 168 -24.86 -36.00 4.50
CA GLU A 168 -25.42 -37.35 4.23
C GLU A 168 -26.77 -37.40 3.47
N GLY A 169 -27.10 -36.36 2.70
CA GLY A 169 -28.35 -36.32 1.94
C GLY A 169 -29.51 -35.63 2.67
N ASP A 170 -29.29 -35.16 3.90
CA ASP A 170 -30.24 -34.35 4.68
C ASP A 170 -29.76 -32.90 4.84
N LEU A 171 -30.72 -32.00 5.08
CA LEU A 171 -30.46 -30.59 5.36
C LEU A 171 -29.83 -30.44 6.76
N GLY A 172 -28.51 -30.57 6.83
CA GLY A 172 -27.75 -30.50 8.08
C GLY A 172 -27.70 -29.09 8.70
N TYR A 173 -27.68 -28.05 7.87
CA TYR A 173 -27.70 -26.66 8.32
C TYR A 173 -28.49 -25.78 7.36
N TYR A 174 -29.32 -24.91 7.94
CA TYR A 174 -30.05 -23.87 7.22
C TYR A 174 -30.06 -22.58 8.04
N SER A 175 -29.69 -21.47 7.40
CA SER A 175 -29.98 -20.14 7.92
C SER A 175 -30.51 -19.22 6.83
N LYS A 176 -31.38 -18.30 7.25
CA LYS A 176 -31.99 -17.27 6.41
C LYS A 176 -31.68 -15.90 7.01
N THR A 177 -31.04 -15.05 6.21
CA THR A 177 -30.69 -13.69 6.58
C THR A 177 -31.28 -12.69 5.60
N ILE A 178 -32.20 -11.86 6.09
CA ILE A 178 -32.75 -10.75 5.33
C ILE A 178 -31.76 -9.59 5.48
N LEU A 179 -31.06 -9.25 4.41
CA LEU A 179 -30.08 -8.15 4.40
C LEU A 179 -30.78 -6.79 4.39
N SER A 180 -31.83 -6.68 3.57
CA SER A 180 -32.62 -5.47 3.42
C SER A 180 -34.06 -5.86 3.10
N ILE A 181 -35.01 -5.07 3.58
CA ILE A 181 -36.43 -5.20 3.22
C ILE A 181 -37.12 -3.85 3.39
N SER A 182 -37.77 -3.37 2.34
CA SER A 182 -38.56 -2.15 2.42
C SER A 182 -39.85 -2.38 3.21
N PRO A 183 -40.34 -1.41 4.02
CA PRO A 183 -41.57 -1.57 4.81
C PRO A 183 -42.80 -1.93 3.98
N SER A 184 -42.92 -1.37 2.78
CA SER A 184 -43.99 -1.65 1.82
C SER A 184 -43.97 -3.11 1.35
N PHE A 185 -42.77 -3.65 1.04
CA PHE A 185 -42.60 -5.06 0.67
C PHE A 185 -42.92 -5.99 1.84
N ALA A 186 -42.42 -5.71 3.05
CA ALA A 186 -42.64 -6.53 4.25
C ALA A 186 -44.12 -6.64 4.67
N ARG A 187 -44.94 -5.66 4.28
CA ARG A 187 -46.38 -5.64 4.55
C ARG A 187 -47.16 -6.58 3.63
N ASP A 188 -46.78 -6.61 2.36
CA ASP A 188 -47.55 -7.24 1.29
C ASP A 188 -46.98 -8.61 0.88
N TYR A 189 -45.73 -8.90 1.25
CA TYR A 189 -45.04 -10.14 0.89
C TYR A 189 -44.29 -10.73 2.09
N PHE A 190 -44.27 -12.06 2.15
CA PHE A 190 -43.53 -12.81 3.17
C PHE A 190 -42.58 -13.80 2.50
N ILE A 191 -41.28 -13.68 2.81
CA ILE A 191 -40.25 -14.60 2.34
C ILE A 191 -40.30 -15.86 3.22
N GLY A 192 -40.75 -16.96 2.64
CA GLY A 192 -40.81 -18.24 3.32
C GLY A 192 -39.44 -18.80 3.68
N ASN A 193 -39.43 -19.89 4.44
CA ASN A 193 -38.22 -20.71 4.53
C ASN A 193 -38.09 -21.51 3.24
N ILE A 194 -36.86 -21.90 2.90
CA ILE A 194 -36.69 -22.82 1.77
C ILE A 194 -37.41 -24.12 2.08
N ASP A 195 -38.08 -24.68 1.09
CA ASP A 195 -38.57 -26.06 1.17
C ASP A 195 -37.61 -26.94 0.37
N TYR A 196 -37.04 -27.93 1.05
CA TYR A 196 -36.03 -28.82 0.50
C TYR A 196 -36.60 -30.23 0.43
N ASN A 197 -36.73 -30.77 -0.78
CA ASN A 197 -37.33 -32.09 -0.98
C ASN A 197 -36.60 -32.89 -2.07
N ALA A 198 -37.10 -34.09 -2.36
CA ALA A 198 -36.49 -35.00 -3.33
C ALA A 198 -36.41 -34.44 -4.78
N THR A 199 -37.18 -33.40 -5.08
CA THR A 199 -37.20 -32.77 -6.41
C THR A 199 -36.29 -31.54 -6.51
N GLY A 200 -35.84 -30.98 -5.38
CA GLY A 200 -34.92 -29.85 -5.34
C GLY A 200 -35.17 -28.86 -4.21
N ILE A 201 -34.79 -27.61 -4.46
CA ILE A 201 -34.96 -26.48 -3.54
C ILE A 201 -36.07 -25.59 -4.06
N SER A 202 -37.09 -25.37 -3.24
CA SER A 202 -38.14 -24.39 -3.48
C SER A 202 -37.88 -23.12 -2.66
N LEU A 203 -37.97 -21.97 -3.32
CA LEU A 203 -37.87 -20.63 -2.74
C LEU A 203 -39.27 -19.98 -2.70
N PRO A 204 -40.07 -20.19 -1.64
CA PRO A 204 -41.43 -19.66 -1.57
C PRO A 204 -41.46 -18.17 -1.20
N LEU A 205 -42.28 -17.42 -1.93
CA LEU A 205 -42.67 -16.05 -1.65
C LEU A 205 -44.18 -16.00 -1.55
N TYR A 206 -44.69 -15.67 -0.36
CA TYR A 206 -46.12 -15.54 -0.15
C TYR A 206 -46.57 -14.10 -0.34
N LYS A 207 -47.71 -13.93 -1.01
CA LYS A 207 -48.34 -12.64 -1.28
C LYS A 207 -49.60 -12.47 -0.44
N ALA A 208 -49.77 -11.31 0.17
CA ALA A 208 -50.99 -10.93 0.88
C ALA A 208 -52.19 -10.89 -0.08
N PRO A 209 -53.43 -11.18 0.37
CA PRO A 209 -54.61 -11.19 -0.48
C PRO A 209 -54.77 -9.98 -1.41
N ALA A 210 -54.55 -8.77 -0.86
CA ALA A 210 -54.75 -7.51 -1.57
C ALA A 210 -53.57 -7.08 -2.46
N ALA A 211 -52.40 -7.72 -2.37
CA ALA A 211 -51.25 -7.34 -3.17
C ALA A 211 -51.39 -7.90 -4.60
N ARG A 212 -50.98 -7.16 -5.63
CA ARG A 212 -51.10 -7.60 -7.04
C ARG A 212 -49.95 -7.13 -7.93
N ASN A 213 -48.89 -6.59 -7.33
CA ASN A 213 -47.83 -6.02 -8.13
C ASN A 213 -47.01 -7.10 -8.85
N PRO A 214 -46.47 -6.78 -10.04
CA PRO A 214 -45.50 -7.65 -10.68
C PRO A 214 -44.23 -7.72 -9.81
N ILE A 215 -43.51 -8.83 -9.92
CA ILE A 215 -42.29 -9.10 -9.17
C ILE A 215 -41.20 -9.58 -10.11
N THR A 216 -40.03 -8.96 -9.99
CA THR A 216 -38.78 -9.47 -10.55
C THR A 216 -37.99 -10.13 -9.42
N VAL A 217 -37.58 -11.38 -9.63
CA VAL A 217 -36.78 -12.16 -8.67
C VAL A 217 -35.47 -12.56 -9.32
N LYS A 218 -34.35 -12.10 -8.78
CA LYS A 218 -33.01 -12.55 -9.16
C LYS A 218 -32.53 -13.56 -8.14
N VAL A 219 -32.18 -14.76 -8.61
CA VAL A 219 -31.57 -15.82 -7.80
C VAL A 219 -30.11 -15.94 -8.19
N GLU A 220 -29.20 -15.86 -7.22
CA GLU A 220 -27.76 -16.04 -7.39
C GLU A 220 -27.31 -17.20 -6.50
N MET A 221 -26.71 -18.22 -7.08
CA MET A 221 -26.22 -19.39 -6.37
C MET A 221 -24.69 -19.44 -6.43
N ILE A 222 -24.08 -19.69 -5.27
CA ILE A 222 -22.67 -20.04 -5.13
C ILE A 222 -22.61 -21.36 -4.38
N GLY A 223 -22.04 -22.39 -4.98
CA GLY A 223 -21.97 -23.71 -4.36
C GLY A 223 -20.68 -24.45 -4.69
N THR A 224 -20.58 -25.70 -4.24
CA THR A 224 -19.37 -26.52 -4.44
C THR A 224 -19.41 -27.37 -5.71
N TYR A 225 -20.55 -27.46 -6.39
CA TYR A 225 -20.83 -28.33 -7.54
C TYR A 225 -20.64 -27.64 -8.89
N ASP A 226 -20.25 -28.41 -9.90
CA ASP A 226 -19.99 -27.93 -11.27
C ASP A 226 -21.26 -27.92 -12.15
N THR A 227 -22.40 -28.45 -11.66
CA THR A 227 -23.67 -28.57 -12.41
C THR A 227 -24.62 -27.39 -12.23
N LEU A 228 -24.28 -26.42 -11.36
CA LEU A 228 -25.21 -25.36 -10.95
C LEU A 228 -25.82 -24.60 -12.12
N PHE A 229 -25.07 -24.41 -13.20
CA PHE A 229 -25.59 -23.77 -14.40
C PHE A 229 -26.73 -24.55 -15.06
N ALA A 230 -26.56 -25.88 -15.21
CA ALA A 230 -27.59 -26.75 -15.78
C ALA A 230 -28.83 -26.82 -14.88
N ASP A 231 -28.61 -26.89 -13.55
CA ASP A 231 -29.69 -26.92 -12.57
C ASP A 231 -30.48 -25.60 -12.60
N MET A 232 -29.80 -24.45 -12.65
CA MET A 232 -30.45 -23.14 -12.75
C MET A 232 -31.19 -22.95 -14.09
N LYS A 233 -30.68 -23.51 -15.19
CA LYS A 233 -31.37 -23.51 -16.49
C LYS A 233 -32.69 -24.29 -16.44
N ASN A 234 -32.70 -25.42 -15.74
CA ASN A 234 -33.89 -26.27 -15.58
C ASN A 234 -34.83 -25.81 -14.45
N THR A 235 -34.48 -24.70 -13.78
CA THR A 235 -35.32 -24.12 -12.72
C THR A 235 -36.66 -23.66 -13.31
N THR A 236 -37.73 -23.97 -12.61
CA THR A 236 -39.10 -23.58 -12.95
C THR A 236 -39.66 -22.62 -11.89
N SER A 237 -40.69 -21.87 -12.25
CA SER A 237 -41.42 -21.02 -11.32
C SER A 237 -42.92 -21.11 -11.57
N GLY A 238 -43.72 -20.84 -10.54
CA GLY A 238 -45.18 -20.84 -10.65
C GLY A 238 -45.86 -20.16 -9.47
N CYS A 239 -47.16 -19.92 -9.61
CA CYS A 239 -48.02 -19.37 -8.57
C CYS A 239 -49.08 -20.39 -8.18
N LEU A 240 -49.34 -20.51 -6.88
CA LEU A 240 -50.40 -21.36 -6.33
C LEU A 240 -51.31 -20.53 -5.43
N ASP A 241 -52.61 -20.55 -5.70
CA ASP A 241 -53.62 -20.10 -4.74
C ASP A 241 -53.66 -21.08 -3.55
N THR A 242 -53.52 -20.56 -2.34
CA THR A 242 -53.60 -21.37 -1.12
C THR A 242 -55.03 -21.72 -0.73
N GLY A 243 -56.03 -21.10 -1.37
CA GLY A 243 -57.45 -21.27 -1.07
C GLY A 243 -57.89 -20.61 0.24
N SER A 244 -57.01 -19.83 0.90
CA SER A 244 -57.33 -19.19 2.18
C SER A 244 -56.74 -17.77 2.31
N PRO A 245 -57.52 -16.80 2.81
CA PRO A 245 -57.04 -15.44 3.09
C PRO A 245 -56.03 -15.39 4.24
N THR A 246 -55.99 -16.41 5.10
CA THR A 246 -55.15 -16.47 6.30
C THR A 246 -54.11 -17.59 6.24
N ALA A 247 -53.85 -18.16 5.05
CA ALA A 247 -52.85 -19.22 4.90
C ALA A 247 -51.47 -18.73 5.37
N HIS A 248 -50.67 -19.67 5.88
CA HIS A 248 -49.32 -19.40 6.37
C HIS A 248 -49.24 -18.29 7.44
N GLY A 249 -50.34 -18.08 8.20
CA GLY A 249 -50.38 -17.14 9.32
C GLY A 249 -50.54 -15.67 8.92
N TYR A 250 -51.14 -15.37 7.77
CA TYR A 250 -51.49 -13.98 7.42
C TYR A 250 -52.60 -13.44 8.35
N PRO A 251 -52.54 -12.18 8.82
CA PRO A 251 -51.49 -11.18 8.57
C PRO A 251 -50.17 -11.51 9.27
N TRP A 252 -49.07 -11.48 8.53
CA TRP A 252 -47.76 -11.80 9.07
C TRP A 252 -47.21 -10.65 9.90
N THR A 253 -46.42 -10.98 10.92
CA THR A 253 -45.52 -10.00 11.52
C THR A 253 -44.52 -9.55 10.44
N PRO A 254 -44.42 -8.24 10.13
CA PRO A 254 -43.52 -7.75 9.10
C PRO A 254 -42.10 -8.23 9.34
N GLN A 255 -41.50 -8.84 8.32
CA GLN A 255 -40.11 -9.27 8.40
C GLN A 255 -39.20 -8.03 8.39
N SER A 256 -38.19 -8.01 9.25
CA SER A 256 -37.20 -6.94 9.31
C SER A 256 -35.86 -7.43 8.76
N SER A 257 -35.00 -6.48 8.36
CA SER A 257 -33.59 -6.79 8.16
C SER A 257 -33.01 -7.34 9.47
N GLN A 258 -32.18 -8.37 9.35
CA GLN A 258 -31.40 -8.91 10.46
C GLN A 258 -30.07 -8.16 10.67
N ILE A 259 -29.73 -7.24 9.75
CA ILE A 259 -28.65 -6.29 9.97
C ILE A 259 -29.21 -5.20 10.90
N PRO A 260 -28.62 -5.01 12.10
CA PRO A 260 -29.05 -3.93 12.98
C PRO A 260 -28.94 -2.61 12.22
N SER A 261 -30.02 -1.85 12.17
CA SER A 261 -30.01 -0.51 11.60
C SER A 261 -28.95 0.35 12.29
N TYR A 262 -28.48 1.41 11.63
CA TYR A 262 -27.54 2.35 12.25
C TYR A 262 -28.03 2.86 13.61
N ALA A 263 -29.34 3.10 13.76
CA ALA A 263 -29.96 3.47 15.03
C ALA A 263 -29.90 2.34 16.09
N GLN A 264 -30.05 1.08 15.68
CA GLN A 264 -29.88 -0.06 16.59
C GLN A 264 -28.42 -0.23 17.00
N ILE A 265 -27.47 -0.09 16.06
CA ILE A 265 -26.02 -0.10 16.35
C ILE A 265 -25.68 1.06 17.31
N ALA A 266 -26.20 2.25 17.06
CA ALA A 266 -26.03 3.39 17.95
C ALA A 266 -26.60 3.09 19.35
N SER A 267 -27.81 2.54 19.44
CA SER A 267 -28.40 2.15 20.73
C SER A 267 -27.63 1.04 21.44
N TRP A 268 -27.01 0.12 20.69
CA TRP A 268 -26.16 -0.94 21.23
C TRP A 268 -24.83 -0.37 21.72
N ASN A 269 -24.26 0.59 20.99
CA ASN A 269 -23.08 1.33 21.42
C ASN A 269 -23.36 2.21 22.64
N GLU A 270 -24.51 2.87 22.70
CA GLU A 270 -24.98 3.62 23.88
C GLU A 270 -25.21 2.69 25.07
N ARG A 271 -25.82 1.51 24.87
CA ARG A 271 -25.96 0.50 25.93
C ARG A 271 -24.62 -0.12 26.34
N ALA A 272 -23.68 -0.25 25.42
CA ALA A 272 -22.31 -0.67 25.72
C ALA A 272 -21.52 0.42 26.47
N HIS A 273 -21.90 1.70 26.33
CA HIS A 273 -21.41 2.79 27.19
C HIS A 273 -22.05 2.79 28.58
N TYR A 274 -23.22 2.16 28.74
CA TYR A 274 -23.85 1.85 30.02
C TYR A 274 -23.38 0.49 30.58
N ILE A 275 -22.08 0.21 30.55
CA ILE A 275 -21.54 -0.70 31.57
C ILE A 275 -21.78 0.03 32.88
N ALA A 276 -22.60 -0.54 33.76
CA ALA A 276 -22.90 0.03 35.07
C ALA A 276 -21.57 0.22 35.81
N VAL A 277 -21.04 1.43 35.74
CA VAL A 277 -19.88 1.84 36.49
C VAL A 277 -20.36 1.99 37.92
N ASP A 278 -20.12 0.98 38.75
CA ASP A 278 -20.39 1.09 40.17
C ASP A 278 -19.64 2.30 40.75
N ARG A 279 -20.36 3.07 41.58
CA ARG A 279 -19.99 4.43 41.97
C ARG A 279 -18.89 4.49 43.03
N ASP A 280 -18.02 5.48 42.84
CA ASP A 280 -17.32 6.32 43.82
C ASP A 280 -16.65 5.64 45.02
N GLY A 281 -15.35 5.41 44.89
CA GLY A 281 -14.47 5.06 46.01
C GLY A 281 -14.07 3.59 46.10
N SER A 282 -14.55 2.73 45.17
CA SER A 282 -14.07 1.35 45.07
C SER A 282 -12.56 1.29 45.06
N ASP A 283 -12.00 0.47 45.95
CA ASP A 283 -10.57 0.25 45.99
C ASP A 283 -10.16 -0.63 44.79
N PRO A 284 -9.38 -0.10 43.83
CA PRO A 284 -8.96 -0.88 42.69
C PRO A 284 -8.14 -2.12 43.10
N ASP A 285 -7.59 -2.17 44.31
CA ASP A 285 -6.84 -3.35 44.77
C ASP A 285 -7.75 -4.56 45.08
N THR A 286 -9.03 -4.32 45.37
CA THR A 286 -10.02 -5.36 45.76
C THR A 286 -11.20 -5.45 44.81
N GLU A 287 -11.32 -4.53 43.85
CA GLU A 287 -12.42 -4.50 42.89
C GLU A 287 -12.45 -5.76 41.98
N THR A 288 -13.65 -6.33 41.84
CA THR A 288 -13.91 -7.57 41.09
C THR A 288 -14.66 -7.32 39.78
N SER A 289 -15.14 -6.09 39.58
CA SER A 289 -15.78 -5.64 38.34
C SER A 289 -14.77 -5.47 37.22
N GLN A 290 -15.15 -5.81 35.98
CA GLN A 290 -14.22 -5.73 34.84
C GLN A 290 -13.92 -4.27 34.47
N PHE A 291 -14.89 -3.38 34.67
CA PHE A 291 -14.78 -1.96 34.41
C PHE A 291 -15.41 -1.19 35.56
N PHE A 292 -14.73 -0.17 36.05
CA PHE A 292 -15.21 0.68 37.14
C PHE A 292 -14.53 2.06 37.09
N VAL A 293 -15.08 3.02 37.81
CA VAL A 293 -14.50 4.36 37.97
C VAL A 293 -14.26 4.60 39.43
N THR A 294 -13.08 5.13 39.75
CA THR A 294 -12.72 5.41 41.14
C THR A 294 -11.79 6.61 41.24
N ASN A 295 -11.87 7.28 42.39
CA ASN A 295 -10.88 8.24 42.86
C ASN A 295 -10.10 7.74 44.07
N HIS A 296 -10.17 6.45 44.36
CA HIS A 296 -9.50 5.84 45.51
C HIS A 296 -7.99 6.13 45.48
N PRO A 297 -7.32 6.35 46.62
CA PRO A 297 -5.89 6.65 46.66
C PRO A 297 -5.01 5.60 45.97
N ASN A 298 -5.41 4.32 46.00
CA ASN A 298 -4.70 3.23 45.31
C ASN A 298 -4.78 3.35 43.78
N ALA A 299 -5.68 4.17 43.23
CA ALA A 299 -5.69 4.52 41.81
C ALA A 299 -4.67 5.61 41.46
N GLY A 300 -3.86 6.11 42.42
CA GLY A 300 -2.83 7.13 42.19
C GLY A 300 -3.35 8.56 42.15
N GLY A 301 -4.46 8.86 42.82
CA GLY A 301 -5.05 10.20 42.96
C GLY A 301 -5.82 10.69 41.72
N GLY A 302 -6.92 11.43 41.93
CA GLY A 302 -7.83 11.85 40.85
C GLY A 302 -8.75 10.74 40.37
N TRP A 303 -9.62 11.03 39.40
CA TRP A 303 -10.60 10.07 38.85
C TRP A 303 -10.01 9.26 37.69
N TRP A 304 -10.23 7.94 37.72
CA TRP A 304 -9.75 7.00 36.70
C TRP A 304 -10.85 6.02 36.29
N TYR A 305 -10.97 5.76 34.99
CA TYR A 305 -11.64 4.57 34.46
C TYR A 305 -10.66 3.41 34.51
N ILE A 306 -10.94 2.36 35.25
CA ILE A 306 -10.05 1.21 35.39
C ILE A 306 -10.70 -0.03 34.77
N GLU A 307 -9.94 -0.67 33.90
CA GLU A 307 -10.24 -1.96 33.33
C GLU A 307 -9.40 -3.05 34.01
N ASN A 308 -10.08 -4.05 34.55
CA ASN A 308 -9.49 -5.24 35.14
C ASN A 308 -9.42 -6.37 34.12
N ARG A 309 -8.26 -7.01 34.03
CA ARG A 309 -8.06 -8.25 33.27
C ARG A 309 -7.47 -9.30 34.21
N TRP A 310 -8.21 -10.36 34.46
CA TRP A 310 -7.74 -11.47 35.30
C TRP A 310 -7.12 -12.58 34.46
N LEU A 311 -6.11 -13.22 35.03
CA LEU A 311 -5.57 -14.48 34.55
C LEU A 311 -6.01 -15.59 35.51
N GLY A 312 -6.92 -16.45 35.05
CA GLY A 312 -7.55 -17.49 35.88
C GLY A 312 -8.95 -17.08 36.34
N TRP A 313 -9.15 -16.97 37.65
CA TRP A 313 -10.42 -16.55 38.26
C TRP A 313 -10.35 -15.11 38.81
N VAL A 314 -11.52 -14.51 39.01
CA VAL A 314 -11.67 -13.16 39.58
C VAL A 314 -10.98 -13.09 40.95
N GLY A 315 -10.14 -12.06 41.15
CA GLY A 315 -9.39 -11.84 42.38
C GLY A 315 -8.00 -12.50 42.46
N ASN A 316 -7.56 -13.23 41.42
CA ASN A 316 -6.20 -13.79 41.33
C ASN A 316 -5.22 -12.76 40.67
N SER A 317 -4.26 -13.24 39.89
CA SER A 317 -3.42 -12.45 38.99
C SER A 317 -4.26 -11.51 38.14
N GLN A 318 -3.94 -10.23 38.20
CA GLN A 318 -4.75 -9.17 37.62
C GLN A 318 -3.86 -8.11 37.01
N MET A 319 -4.19 -7.72 35.79
CA MET A 319 -3.66 -6.54 35.13
C MET A 319 -4.73 -5.45 35.17
N GLN A 320 -4.29 -4.23 35.47
CA GLN A 320 -5.13 -3.05 35.47
C GLN A 320 -4.65 -2.05 34.45
N VAL A 321 -5.62 -1.52 33.72
CA VAL A 321 -5.42 -0.46 32.74
C VAL A 321 -6.28 0.72 33.17
N ALA A 322 -5.65 1.83 33.53
CA ALA A 322 -6.33 3.02 34.00
C ALA A 322 -6.26 4.14 32.96
N TYR A 323 -7.41 4.68 32.60
CA TYR A 323 -7.57 5.85 31.74
C TYR A 323 -8.00 7.03 32.59
N GLY A 324 -7.31 8.17 32.46
CA GLY A 324 -7.67 9.38 33.18
C GLY A 324 -9.12 9.76 32.85
N TYR A 325 -9.89 10.22 33.83
CA TYR A 325 -11.31 10.56 33.62
C TYR A 325 -11.52 11.66 32.57
N ASN A 326 -10.51 12.52 32.36
CA ASN A 326 -10.47 13.52 31.30
C ASN A 326 -9.97 13.00 29.94
N HIS A 327 -9.75 11.68 29.80
CA HIS A 327 -9.27 10.99 28.60
C HIS A 327 -7.88 11.39 28.10
N THR A 328 -7.06 12.08 28.91
CA THR A 328 -5.74 12.59 28.48
C THR A 328 -4.55 11.83 29.08
N ASP A 329 -4.80 10.83 29.91
CA ASP A 329 -3.74 10.11 30.61
C ASP A 329 -4.02 8.61 30.68
N PHE A 330 -2.96 7.84 30.85
CA PHE A 330 -2.99 6.39 30.84
C PHE A 330 -1.88 5.81 31.71
N LYS A 331 -2.19 4.75 32.45
CA LYS A 331 -1.20 3.98 33.22
C LYS A 331 -1.64 2.54 33.41
N VAL A 332 -0.67 1.67 33.66
CA VAL A 332 -0.88 0.23 33.88
C VAL A 332 -0.23 -0.23 35.17
N ARG A 333 -0.81 -1.25 35.79
CA ARG A 333 -0.13 -2.04 36.82
C ARG A 333 -0.62 -3.47 36.78
N TYR A 334 0.04 -4.34 37.53
CA TYR A 334 -0.38 -5.71 37.67
C TYR A 334 -0.07 -6.25 39.07
N ARG A 335 -0.74 -7.34 39.43
CA ARG A 335 -0.36 -8.24 40.51
C ARG A 335 -0.36 -9.67 39.97
N TYR A 336 0.48 -10.52 40.55
CA TYR A 336 0.49 -11.94 40.24
C TYR A 336 0.10 -12.71 41.50
N SER A 337 -0.99 -13.48 41.46
CA SER A 337 -1.50 -14.21 42.62
C SER A 337 -1.76 -13.29 43.83
N THR A 338 -1.25 -13.67 45.00
CA THR A 338 -1.31 -12.91 46.26
C THR A 338 -0.19 -11.90 46.43
N ASP A 339 0.65 -11.68 45.40
CA ASP A 339 1.72 -10.71 45.48
C ASP A 339 1.14 -9.29 45.61
N PRO A 340 1.86 -8.38 46.30
CA PRO A 340 1.49 -6.97 46.32
C PRO A 340 1.36 -6.41 44.90
N TRP A 341 0.42 -5.48 44.73
CA TRP A 341 0.30 -4.72 43.49
C TRP A 341 1.62 -4.04 43.15
N GLN A 342 2.07 -4.22 41.93
CA GLN A 342 3.15 -3.39 41.41
C GLN A 342 2.70 -1.93 41.38
N PRO A 343 3.61 -0.97 41.60
CA PRO A 343 3.30 0.44 41.41
C PRO A 343 2.71 0.69 40.03
N TRP A 344 1.84 1.69 39.92
CA TRP A 344 1.42 2.18 38.61
C TRP A 344 2.64 2.59 37.79
N SER A 345 2.63 2.25 36.51
CA SER A 345 3.57 2.82 35.55
C SER A 345 3.49 4.36 35.62
N PRO A 346 4.59 5.07 35.33
CA PRO A 346 4.50 6.49 35.06
C PRO A 346 3.39 6.74 34.06
N SER A 347 2.62 7.80 34.29
CA SER A 347 1.55 8.15 33.40
C SER A 347 2.11 8.63 32.06
N LEU A 348 1.30 8.56 31.01
CA LEU A 348 1.72 9.05 29.70
C LEU A 348 2.07 10.54 29.76
N GLN A 349 1.31 11.32 30.55
CA GLN A 349 1.60 12.74 30.78
C GLN A 349 2.92 12.96 31.53
N GLN A 350 3.18 12.17 32.58
CA GLN A 350 4.46 12.23 33.29
C GLN A 350 5.64 11.90 32.37
N THR A 351 5.46 10.94 31.47
CA THR A 351 6.48 10.59 30.47
C THR A 351 6.72 11.75 29.49
N PHE A 352 5.66 12.39 28.98
CA PHE A 352 5.80 13.56 28.11
C PHE A 352 6.41 14.76 28.82
N GLN A 353 6.03 15.00 30.07
CA GLN A 353 6.60 16.05 30.90
C GLN A 353 8.10 15.81 31.12
N SER A 354 8.51 14.60 31.50
CA SER A 354 9.93 14.25 31.68
C SER A 354 10.74 14.42 30.40
N VAL A 355 10.18 14.08 29.23
CA VAL A 355 10.83 14.33 27.93
C VAL A 355 10.95 15.84 27.65
N SER A 356 9.92 16.61 27.95
CA SER A 356 9.93 18.07 27.78
C SER A 356 10.96 18.76 28.68
N GLU A 357 11.00 18.37 29.96
CA GLU A 357 11.99 18.82 30.94
C GLU A 357 13.41 18.45 30.50
N GLY A 358 13.64 17.20 30.09
CA GLY A 358 14.95 16.77 29.59
C GLY A 358 15.40 17.51 28.32
N LYS A 359 14.48 17.90 27.43
CA LYS A 359 14.81 18.77 26.29
C LYS A 359 15.19 20.18 26.74
N ALA A 360 14.46 20.74 27.71
CA ALA A 360 14.74 22.07 28.26
C ALA A 360 16.10 22.12 28.96
N ASP A 361 16.45 21.07 29.72
CA ASP A 361 17.73 20.94 30.40
C ASP A 361 18.90 20.83 29.41
N ASN A 362 18.76 19.97 28.39
CA ASN A 362 19.77 19.85 27.33
C ASN A 362 19.97 21.17 26.57
N ARG A 363 18.89 21.89 26.27
CA ARG A 363 18.96 23.23 25.66
C ARG A 363 19.70 24.21 26.57
N ALA A 364 19.39 24.23 27.87
CA ALA A 364 20.06 25.11 28.82
C ALA A 364 21.56 24.81 28.91
N ALA A 365 21.94 23.54 28.95
CA ALA A 365 23.34 23.11 28.94
C ALA A 365 24.08 23.52 27.65
N LEU A 366 23.44 23.37 26.49
CA LEU A 366 24.01 23.80 25.20
C LEU A 366 24.16 25.32 25.11
N ALA A 367 23.19 26.07 25.62
CA ALA A 367 23.26 27.53 25.68
C ALA A 367 24.44 28.01 26.54
N GLN A 368 24.73 27.33 27.67
CA GLN A 368 25.92 27.59 28.49
C GLN A 368 27.24 27.34 27.73
N LYS A 369 27.22 26.52 26.67
CA LYS A 369 28.37 26.27 25.77
C LYS A 369 28.37 27.15 24.52
N GLY A 370 27.52 28.19 24.47
CA GLY A 370 27.43 29.13 23.35
C GLY A 370 26.72 28.57 22.11
N VAL A 371 26.00 27.45 22.25
CA VAL A 371 25.23 26.84 21.16
C VAL A 371 23.76 27.22 21.31
N SER A 372 23.21 27.94 20.33
CA SER A 372 21.81 28.34 20.30
C SER A 372 20.97 27.31 19.53
N ILE A 373 19.95 26.75 20.19
CA ILE A 373 18.94 25.89 19.55
C ILE A 373 17.52 26.42 19.85
N PRO A 374 16.47 26.03 19.09
CA PRO A 374 15.10 26.52 19.29
C PRO A 374 14.50 26.24 20.68
N GLN A 375 13.41 26.94 21.03
CA GLN A 375 12.73 26.81 22.32
C GLN A 375 12.12 25.41 22.55
N ASP A 376 11.57 24.75 21.55
CA ASP A 376 11.14 23.34 21.66
C ASP A 376 11.93 22.48 20.69
N PRO A 377 13.17 22.10 21.03
CA PRO A 377 14.04 21.41 20.10
C PRO A 377 13.58 19.96 19.93
N THR A 378 13.69 19.46 18.70
CA THR A 378 13.67 18.02 18.43
C THR A 378 14.95 17.38 18.96
N PHE A 379 14.94 16.07 19.25
CA PHE A 379 16.17 15.35 19.63
C PHE A 379 17.27 15.44 18.57
N ALA A 380 16.91 15.53 17.29
CA ALA A 380 17.86 15.76 16.21
C ALA A 380 18.54 17.14 16.30
N GLN A 381 17.78 18.19 16.63
CA GLN A 381 18.32 19.54 16.84
C GLN A 381 19.21 19.61 18.09
N ILE A 382 18.85 18.90 19.17
CA ILE A 382 19.73 18.76 20.35
C ILE A 382 21.04 18.08 19.95
N SER A 383 20.98 16.97 19.19
CA SER A 383 22.18 16.26 18.72
C SER A 383 23.07 17.14 17.81
N GLN A 384 22.47 17.90 16.90
CA GLN A 384 23.20 18.88 16.10
C GLN A 384 23.83 19.98 16.95
N GLY A 385 23.13 20.45 17.98
CA GLY A 385 23.68 21.40 18.94
C GLY A 385 24.89 20.84 19.68
N ILE A 386 24.84 19.58 20.11
CA ILE A 386 25.98 18.90 20.76
C ILE A 386 27.20 18.89 19.84
N MET A 387 27.03 18.65 18.54
CA MET A 387 28.15 18.66 17.58
C MET A 387 28.75 20.07 17.36
N GLN A 388 28.01 21.13 17.66
CA GLN A 388 28.48 22.52 17.56
C GLN A 388 29.25 22.97 18.81
N VAL A 389 29.17 22.22 19.91
CA VAL A 389 29.96 22.51 21.10
C VAL A 389 31.42 22.43 20.69
N LYS A 390 32.14 23.56 20.78
CA LYS A 390 33.59 23.61 20.61
C LYS A 390 34.23 22.77 21.72
N THR A 391 34.40 21.47 21.48
CA THR A 391 35.32 20.66 22.26
C THR A 391 36.71 21.20 21.98
N GLY A 392 37.58 21.26 23.00
CA GLY A 392 38.92 21.80 22.89
C GLY A 392 39.66 21.16 21.72
N ARG A 393 39.66 21.83 20.57
CA ARG A 393 40.27 21.34 19.35
C ARG A 393 41.77 21.51 19.53
N LEU A 394 42.53 20.45 19.26
CA LEU A 394 43.97 20.57 19.07
C LEU A 394 44.17 21.40 17.80
N ASP A 395 44.30 22.71 17.95
CA ASP A 395 44.64 23.58 16.83
C ASP A 395 46.14 23.47 16.58
N SER A 396 46.47 22.97 15.39
CA SER A 396 47.81 23.04 14.83
C SER A 396 47.91 24.32 14.02
N ILE A 397 48.70 25.28 14.49
CA ILE A 397 48.93 26.55 13.80
C ILE A 397 50.28 26.45 13.09
N ALA A 398 50.26 26.51 11.77
CA ALA A 398 51.49 26.65 10.98
C ALA A 398 52.02 28.08 11.16
N VAL A 399 53.28 28.21 11.60
CA VAL A 399 53.93 29.50 11.74
C VAL A 399 55.26 29.49 11.01
N THR A 400 55.45 30.51 10.19
CA THR A 400 56.70 30.77 9.51
C THR A 400 57.65 31.50 10.44
N ILE A 401 58.79 30.90 10.72
CA ILE A 401 59.86 31.51 11.51
C ILE A 401 60.83 32.17 10.51
N PRO A 402 61.06 33.49 10.59
CA PRO A 402 62.06 34.15 9.77
C PRO A 402 63.46 33.61 10.07
N GLY A 403 64.35 33.67 9.09
CA GLY A 403 65.74 33.24 9.25
C GLY A 403 66.43 33.92 10.43
N ILE A 404 67.09 33.15 11.29
CA ILE A 404 67.69 33.65 12.52
C ILE A 404 69.20 33.82 12.26
N PRO A 405 69.78 35.02 12.42
CA PRO A 405 71.22 35.20 12.29
C PRO A 405 71.98 34.45 13.41
N PRO A 406 73.29 34.17 13.25
CA PRO A 406 74.09 33.52 14.29
C PRO A 406 73.94 34.22 15.65
N ASN A 407 73.59 33.47 16.69
CA ASN A 407 73.28 33.96 18.04
C ASN A 407 72.11 34.95 18.17
N GLY A 408 71.36 35.21 17.09
CA GLY A 408 70.17 36.06 17.10
C GLY A 408 69.01 35.44 17.88
N VAL A 409 68.04 36.25 18.28
CA VAL A 409 66.80 35.79 18.92
C VAL A 409 65.61 36.25 18.10
N VAL A 410 64.69 35.34 17.83
CA VAL A 410 63.38 35.63 17.22
C VAL A 410 62.30 35.15 18.18
N SER A 411 61.32 36.01 18.44
CA SER A 411 60.12 35.66 19.19
C SER A 411 58.97 35.43 18.23
N VAL A 412 58.39 34.24 18.25
CA VAL A 412 57.16 33.91 17.54
C VAL A 412 56.00 34.05 18.51
N VAL A 413 54.99 34.83 18.14
CA VAL A 413 53.81 35.08 18.97
C VAL A 413 52.58 34.49 18.30
N VAL A 414 51.91 33.59 19.02
CA VAL A 414 50.64 33.01 18.57
C VAL A 414 49.54 33.49 19.51
N ALA A 415 48.53 34.14 18.93
CA ALA A 415 47.31 34.51 19.63
C ALA A 415 46.33 33.33 19.61
N VAL A 416 45.82 32.94 20.78
CA VAL A 416 44.77 31.93 20.94
C VAL A 416 43.67 32.44 21.86
N ASP A 417 42.44 31.98 21.66
CA ASP A 417 41.26 32.36 22.46
C ASP A 417 41.03 31.45 23.68
N PHE A 418 42.04 30.65 24.06
CA PHE A 418 42.01 29.75 25.21
C PHE A 418 43.35 29.75 25.97
N TYR A 419 43.35 29.34 27.23
CA TYR A 419 44.58 29.12 28.00
C TYR A 419 45.19 27.75 27.64
N PRO A 420 46.34 27.69 26.94
CA PRO A 420 46.96 26.43 26.59
C PRO A 420 47.65 25.83 27.82
N TRP A 421 47.24 24.62 28.21
CA TRP A 421 47.91 23.85 29.26
C TRP A 421 49.19 23.19 28.76
N HIS A 422 49.19 22.82 27.47
CA HIS A 422 50.37 22.40 26.76
C HIS A 422 50.56 23.25 25.52
N ALA A 423 51.78 23.77 25.36
CA ALA A 423 52.25 24.37 24.14
C ALA A 423 53.41 23.52 23.61
N MET A 424 53.29 23.11 22.35
CA MET A 424 54.29 22.31 21.66
C MET A 424 54.63 22.95 20.33
N MET A 425 55.90 22.95 19.97
CA MET A 425 56.37 23.41 18.67
C MET A 425 57.22 22.29 18.08
N ASN A 426 56.89 21.90 16.85
CA ASN A 426 57.71 20.97 16.09
C ASN A 426 58.72 21.79 15.29
N LEU A 427 60.00 21.65 15.65
CA LEU A 427 61.14 22.20 14.91
C LEU A 427 61.86 21.05 14.22
N ASP A 428 61.49 20.77 12.96
CA ASP A 428 62.12 19.74 12.12
C ASP A 428 62.26 18.35 12.81
N GLY A 429 61.22 17.92 13.53
CA GLY A 429 61.14 16.60 14.18
C GLY A 429 61.48 16.59 15.68
N VAL A 430 61.82 17.74 16.27
CA VAL A 430 61.99 17.89 17.73
C VAL A 430 60.75 18.55 18.31
N VAL A 431 60.17 17.91 19.33
CA VAL A 431 58.96 18.37 20.01
C VAL A 431 59.32 19.01 21.34
N LEU A 432 58.98 20.28 21.49
CA LEU A 432 59.09 21.00 22.77
C LEU A 432 57.80 20.83 23.56
N ARG A 433 57.88 20.60 24.88
CA ARG A 433 56.70 20.57 25.76
C ARG A 433 56.97 21.36 27.03
N ASN A 434 56.22 22.44 27.24
CA ASN A 434 56.23 23.24 28.47
C ASN A 434 57.64 23.64 28.96
N GLY A 435 58.50 24.09 28.03
CA GLY A 435 59.84 24.59 28.34
C GLY A 435 60.93 23.53 28.54
N VAL A 436 60.61 22.23 28.41
CA VAL A 436 61.61 21.14 28.44
C VAL A 436 61.89 20.66 27.02
N ILE A 437 63.16 20.72 26.62
CA ILE A 437 63.66 20.15 25.35
C ILE A 437 63.94 18.66 25.58
N THR A 438 63.26 17.79 24.84
CA THR A 438 63.62 16.36 24.76
C THR A 438 64.06 16.02 23.34
N GLY A 439 65.36 15.88 23.14
CA GLY A 439 65.95 15.49 21.86
C GLY A 439 67.48 15.58 21.91
N ASN A 440 68.17 14.52 21.50
CA ASN A 440 69.62 14.53 21.36
C ASN A 440 69.99 15.12 19.98
N ASN A 441 70.96 16.03 19.94
CA ASN A 441 71.66 16.56 18.75
C ASN A 441 71.10 17.76 17.96
N TRP A 442 70.80 18.89 18.61
CA TRP A 442 70.67 20.19 17.90
C TRP A 442 71.56 21.32 18.45
N ALA A 443 72.65 21.00 19.15
CA ALA A 443 73.53 21.98 19.80
C ALA A 443 74.16 23.05 18.88
N ASN A 444 74.05 22.93 17.55
CA ASN A 444 74.75 23.83 16.62
C ASN A 444 73.85 24.73 15.76
N ARG A 445 72.52 24.54 15.69
CA ARG A 445 71.64 25.31 14.77
C ARG A 445 70.60 26.20 15.45
N PHE A 446 69.94 25.75 16.51
CA PHE A 446 68.97 26.56 17.26
C PHE A 446 68.82 26.09 18.70
N SER A 447 68.32 26.96 19.57
CA SER A 447 67.86 26.63 20.92
C SER A 447 66.62 27.45 21.23
N VAL A 448 65.46 26.80 21.38
CA VAL A 448 64.29 27.44 22.01
C VAL A 448 64.50 27.35 23.50
N TYR A 449 64.62 28.50 24.15
CA TYR A 449 64.98 28.54 25.57
C TYR A 449 63.84 29.06 26.44
N ASN A 450 62.75 29.55 25.85
CA ASN A 450 61.61 30.01 26.61
C ASN A 450 60.28 29.85 25.86
N ILE A 451 59.27 29.32 26.55
CA ILE A 451 57.87 29.34 26.14
C ILE A 451 57.11 30.09 27.22
N ARG A 452 56.47 31.20 26.86
CA ARG A 452 55.70 32.02 27.81
C ARG A 452 54.27 32.16 27.34
N VAL A 453 53.32 31.95 28.25
CA VAL A 453 51.90 32.19 28.01
C VAL A 453 51.53 33.45 28.77
N VAL A 454 51.04 34.47 28.07
CA VAL A 454 50.69 35.77 28.64
C VAL A 454 49.25 36.09 28.28
N PHE A 455 48.47 36.54 29.26
CA PHE A 455 47.14 37.09 29.01
C PHE A 455 47.27 38.44 28.30
N ASP A 456 46.61 38.62 27.16
CA ASP A 456 46.70 39.86 26.38
C ASP A 456 45.50 40.77 26.66
N SER A 457 44.31 40.39 26.21
CA SER A 457 43.07 41.12 26.44
C SER A 457 41.83 40.26 26.16
N GLY A 458 40.73 40.51 26.88
CA GLY A 458 39.46 39.80 26.68
C GLY A 458 39.59 38.29 26.92
N THR A 459 39.35 37.48 25.88
CA THR A 459 39.50 36.02 25.90
C THR A 459 40.82 35.56 25.28
N LEU A 460 41.70 36.49 24.87
CA LEU A 460 42.85 36.22 24.03
C LEU A 460 44.15 36.09 24.85
N TRP A 461 44.83 34.98 24.67
CA TRP A 461 46.12 34.62 25.25
C TRP A 461 47.19 34.64 24.16
N LYS A 462 48.38 35.12 24.49
CA LYS A 462 49.55 35.09 23.60
C LYS A 462 50.54 34.03 24.09
N VAL A 463 50.90 33.12 23.21
CA VAL A 463 51.97 32.14 23.44
C VAL A 463 53.22 32.63 22.70
N TYR A 464 54.25 32.93 23.46
CA TYR A 464 55.55 33.36 22.97
C TYR A 464 56.49 32.16 22.91
N PHE A 465 57.10 31.94 21.75
CA PHE A 465 58.20 31.01 21.56
C PHE A 465 59.46 31.84 21.28
N ASP A 466 60.36 31.92 22.26
CA ASP A 466 61.62 32.64 22.12
C ASP A 466 62.70 31.67 21.62
N ILE A 467 63.13 31.88 20.37
CA ILE A 467 64.02 30.98 19.62
C ILE A 467 65.35 31.68 19.42
N ARG A 468 66.44 31.07 19.89
CA ARG A 468 67.80 31.54 19.67
C ARG A 468 68.45 30.76 18.54
N GLY A 469 69.07 31.47 17.61
CA GLY A 469 69.93 30.89 16.57
C GLY A 469 71.21 30.33 17.18
N GLY A 470 71.71 29.22 16.62
CA GLY A 470 72.99 28.64 16.96
C GLY A 470 74.18 29.41 16.38
N LEU A 471 75.32 28.73 16.23
CA LEU A 471 76.55 29.33 15.70
C LEU A 471 76.49 29.61 14.18
N GLN A 472 75.54 29.00 13.48
CA GLN A 472 75.28 29.25 12.06
C GLN A 472 73.88 29.87 11.90
N GLY A 473 73.78 30.87 11.03
CA GLY A 473 72.50 31.48 10.69
C GLY A 473 71.65 30.52 9.87
N THR A 474 70.33 30.70 9.92
CA THR A 474 69.38 29.79 9.27
C THR A 474 68.50 30.52 8.26
N GLY A 475 67.98 29.77 7.29
CA GLY A 475 66.92 30.25 6.41
C GLY A 475 65.58 30.31 7.14
N GLU A 476 64.59 30.89 6.44
CA GLU A 476 63.18 30.86 6.84
C GLU A 476 62.66 29.41 6.89
N GLN A 477 61.89 29.06 7.91
CA GLN A 477 61.34 27.71 8.10
C GLN A 477 59.88 27.77 8.53
N THR A 478 59.04 26.95 7.91
CA THR A 478 57.64 26.75 8.33
C THR A 478 57.57 25.64 9.35
N ASN A 479 57.05 25.95 10.53
CA ASN A 479 56.95 25.01 11.65
C ASN A 479 55.52 24.91 12.15
N THR A 480 55.18 23.80 12.80
CA THR A 480 53.83 23.57 13.32
C THR A 480 53.84 23.70 14.83
N ILE A 481 52.95 24.55 15.35
CA ILE A 481 52.71 24.71 16.78
C ILE A 481 51.41 23.99 17.13
N PHE A 482 51.46 23.11 18.13
CA PHE A 482 50.30 22.45 18.71
C PHE A 482 49.99 23.07 20.08
N LEU A 483 48.78 23.57 20.24
CA LEU A 483 48.31 24.12 21.51
C LEU A 483 47.15 23.27 22.00
N ALA A 484 47.26 22.75 23.23
CA ALA A 484 46.20 21.96 23.85
C ALA A 484 45.59 22.75 25.01
N PRO A 485 44.27 22.99 25.01
CA PRO A 485 43.60 23.56 26.17
C PRO A 485 43.68 22.61 27.36
N LYS A 486 43.55 23.16 28.57
CA LYS A 486 43.32 22.31 29.75
C LYS A 486 41.97 21.62 29.57
N MET A 487 41.96 20.29 29.53
CA MET A 487 40.71 19.54 29.69
C MET A 487 40.43 19.49 31.19
N ASP A 488 39.30 20.07 31.60
CA ASP A 488 38.80 19.96 32.98
C ASP A 488 38.14 18.60 33.24
#